data_AF-A0AAD9XA80-F1
#
_entry.id   AF-A0AAD9XA80-F1
#
_cell.length_a   1.000
_cell.length_b   1.000
_cell.length_c   1.000
_cell.angle_alpha   90.00
_cell.angle_beta   90.00
_cell.angle_gamma   90.00
#
_symmetry.space_group_name_H-M   'P 1'
#
loop_
_entity.id
_entity.type
_entity.pdbx_description
1 polymer ?
#
loop_
_entity_poly.entity_id
_entity_poly.type
_entity_poly.pdbx_seq_one_letter_code
_entity_poly.pdbx_strand_id
1 'polypeptide(L)'
;MNHTCQHICQAISWMHSTNQSTFQALKKGTQNITDFLHSVKARADELALLGAPVDDEDLTDRILDELDDDYEELVCTVQARDNPITFDELHEKLMSFDASL
;
A
#
# COMPACT_ATOMS: atom_id res chain seq x y z
N MET A 1 22.83 25.41 -20.22
CA MET A 1 21.56 24.78 -19.78
C MET A 1 21.60 23.33 -20.25
N ASN A 2 21.39 22.25 -19.49
CA ASN A 2 20.90 22.04 -18.14
C ASN A 2 21.31 20.59 -17.74
N HIS A 3 22.56 20.36 -17.29
CA HIS A 3 23.06 19.02 -16.88
C HIS A 3 22.39 18.52 -15.59
N THR A 4 21.80 19.42 -14.81
CA THR A 4 20.97 19.13 -13.64
C THR A 4 19.68 18.38 -13.98
N CYS A 5 19.16 18.49 -15.22
CA CYS A 5 17.94 17.77 -15.63
C CYS A 5 18.16 16.25 -15.77
N GLN A 6 19.33 15.81 -16.25
CA GLN A 6 19.60 14.37 -16.45
C GLN A 6 19.77 13.60 -15.13
N HIS A 7 20.36 14.22 -14.11
CA HIS A 7 20.48 13.59 -12.79
C HIS A 7 19.13 13.49 -12.08
N ILE A 8 18.25 14.48 -12.25
CA ILE A 8 16.88 14.44 -11.72
C ILE A 8 16.07 13.34 -12.42
N CYS A 9 16.17 13.19 -13.74
CA CYS A 9 15.48 12.12 -14.46
C CYS A 9 15.99 10.71 -14.10
N GLN A 10 17.29 10.54 -13.84
CA GLN A 10 17.82 9.27 -13.35
C GLN A 10 17.32 8.97 -11.93
N ALA A 11 17.29 9.95 -11.02
CA ALA A 11 16.76 9.77 -9.67
C ALA A 11 15.26 9.40 -9.67
N ILE A 12 14.44 9.99 -10.53
CA ILE A 12 13.00 9.66 -10.65
C ILE A 12 12.80 8.24 -11.21
N SER A 13 13.59 7.84 -12.21
CA SER A 13 13.55 6.47 -12.74
C SER A 13 14.02 5.44 -11.71
N TRP A 14 14.97 5.80 -10.84
CA TRP A 14 15.38 4.98 -9.71
C TRP A 14 14.30 4.94 -8.62
N MET A 15 13.58 6.05 -8.39
CA MET A 15 12.48 6.13 -7.42
C MET A 15 11.27 5.28 -7.85
N HIS A 16 10.93 5.23 -9.14
CA HIS A 16 9.88 4.31 -9.65
C HIS A 16 10.31 2.83 -9.52
N SER A 17 11.57 2.50 -9.82
CA SER A 17 12.09 1.12 -9.66
C SER A 17 12.24 0.71 -8.19
N THR A 18 12.49 1.67 -7.29
CA THR A 18 12.70 1.42 -5.84
C THR A 18 11.38 1.43 -5.08
N ASN A 19 10.40 2.26 -5.46
CA ASN A 19 9.05 2.27 -4.86
C ASN A 19 8.30 0.96 -5.10
N GLN A 20 8.47 0.34 -6.28
CA GLN A 20 7.96 -1.02 -6.55
C GLN A 20 8.62 -2.06 -5.64
N SER A 21 9.94 -2.01 -5.49
CA SER A 21 10.73 -3.00 -4.74
C SER A 21 10.54 -2.93 -3.24
N THR A 22 10.19 -1.76 -2.72
CA THR A 22 10.11 -1.54 -1.29
C THR A 22 8.73 -2.01 -0.78
N PHE A 23 7.61 -1.82 -1.52
CA PHE A 23 6.27 -2.24 -1.08
C PHE A 23 6.07 -3.75 -1.14
N GLN A 24 6.69 -4.40 -2.13
CA GLN A 24 6.69 -5.86 -2.29
C GLN A 24 7.38 -6.64 -1.14
N ALA A 25 7.98 -5.93 -0.18
CA ALA A 25 8.51 -6.54 1.04
C ALA A 25 7.50 -6.53 2.21
N LEU A 26 6.38 -5.82 2.11
CA LEU A 26 5.34 -5.79 3.14
C LEU A 26 4.26 -6.84 2.85
N LYS A 27 4.61 -8.11 3.01
CA LYS A 27 3.58 -9.15 3.15
C LYS A 27 3.03 -9.10 4.57
N LYS A 28 1.72 -9.33 4.77
CA LYS A 28 1.19 -9.59 6.12
C LYS A 28 1.97 -10.73 6.77
N GLY A 29 2.01 -11.89 6.11
CA GLY A 29 2.72 -13.06 6.61
C GLY A 29 2.27 -13.41 8.04
N THR A 30 3.21 -13.52 8.97
CA THR A 30 2.89 -13.88 10.37
C THR A 30 2.56 -12.68 11.26
N GLN A 31 2.53 -11.46 10.74
CA GLN A 31 2.30 -10.27 11.56
C GLN A 31 0.80 -10.02 11.77
N ASN A 32 0.46 -9.35 12.87
CA ASN A 32 -0.93 -9.02 13.16
C ASN A 32 -1.41 -7.91 12.21
N ILE A 33 -2.71 -7.90 11.89
CA ILE A 33 -3.27 -6.98 10.90
C ILE A 33 -3.05 -5.49 11.24
N THR A 34 -3.02 -5.13 12.53
CA THR A 34 -2.71 -3.76 12.98
C THR A 34 -1.27 -3.36 12.65
N ASP A 35 -0.31 -4.26 12.89
CA ASP A 35 1.11 -4.00 12.62
C ASP A 35 1.37 -3.90 11.12
N PHE A 36 0.66 -4.71 10.32
CA PHE A 36 0.67 -4.63 8.88
C PHE A 36 0.19 -3.27 8.37
N LEU A 37 -1.02 -2.85 8.79
CA LEU A 37 -1.61 -1.58 8.35
C LEU A 37 -0.76 -0.38 8.80
N HIS A 38 -0.18 -0.44 10.00
CA HIS A 38 0.73 0.59 10.47
C HIS A 38 2.03 0.64 9.64
N SER A 39 2.59 -0.51 9.26
CA SER A 39 3.78 -0.59 8.40
C SER A 39 3.52 -0.04 7.00
N VAL A 40 2.36 -0.37 6.42
CA VAL A 40 1.90 0.16 5.13
C VAL A 40 1.77 1.68 5.17
N LYS A 41 1.15 2.22 6.22
CA LYS A 41 0.96 3.67 6.38
C LYS A 41 2.28 4.42 6.59
N ALA A 42 3.14 3.93 7.50
CA ALA A 42 4.45 4.54 7.77
C ALA A 42 5.31 4.64 6.50
N ARG A 43 5.16 3.67 5.62
CA ARG A 43 5.85 3.60 4.34
C ARG A 43 5.24 4.53 3.29
N ALA A 44 3.92 4.64 3.22
CA ALA A 44 3.27 5.67 2.40
C ALA A 44 3.69 7.07 2.84
N ASP A 45 3.79 7.32 4.15
CA ASP A 45 4.26 8.58 4.72
C ASP A 45 5.74 8.87 4.38
N GLU A 46 6.61 7.85 4.42
CA GLU A 46 8.01 7.98 4.00
C GLU A 46 8.11 8.36 2.51
N LEU A 47 7.32 7.71 1.65
CA LEU A 47 7.27 8.04 0.23
C LEU A 47 6.74 9.45 -0.02
N ALA A 48 5.72 9.88 0.72
CA ALA A 48 5.22 11.25 0.68
C ALA A 48 6.31 12.27 1.08
N LEU A 49 7.10 11.97 2.12
CA LEU A 49 8.22 12.80 2.55
C LEU A 49 9.33 12.91 1.49
N LEU A 50 9.55 11.84 0.73
CA LEU A 50 10.48 11.80 -0.41
C LEU A 50 9.93 12.49 -1.67
N GLY A 51 8.71 13.04 -1.62
CA GLY A 51 8.07 13.72 -2.75
C GLY A 51 7.38 12.78 -3.73
N ALA A 52 7.12 11.53 -3.32
CA ALA A 52 6.40 10.52 -4.07
C ALA A 52 5.17 10.00 -3.28
N PRO A 53 4.20 10.87 -2.95
CA PRO A 53 3.01 10.45 -2.20
C PRO A 53 2.27 9.34 -2.97
N VAL A 54 1.76 8.37 -2.23
CA VAL A 54 0.86 7.31 -2.73
C VAL A 54 -0.57 7.81 -2.52
N ASP A 55 -1.41 7.69 -3.54
CA ASP A 55 -2.83 8.00 -3.37
C ASP A 55 -3.54 6.89 -2.59
N ASP A 56 -4.69 7.22 -2.00
CA ASP A 56 -5.42 6.30 -1.14
C ASP A 56 -5.95 5.07 -1.92
N GLU A 57 -6.24 5.22 -3.22
CA GLU A 57 -6.73 4.13 -4.07
C GLU A 57 -5.61 3.10 -4.31
N ASP A 58 -4.46 3.54 -4.81
CA ASP A 58 -3.23 2.76 -4.96
C ASP A 58 -2.80 2.13 -3.63
N LEU A 59 -2.95 2.84 -2.50
CA LEU A 59 -2.62 2.32 -1.19
C LEU A 59 -3.54 1.15 -0.80
N THR A 60 -4.85 1.30 -1.01
CA THR A 60 -5.82 0.25 -0.71
C THR A 60 -5.66 -0.97 -1.61
N ASP A 61 -5.39 -0.79 -2.89
CA ASP A 61 -5.12 -1.88 -3.82
C ASP A 61 -3.87 -2.68 -3.40
N ARG A 62 -2.79 -1.97 -3.03
CA ARG A 62 -1.57 -2.61 -2.51
C ARG A 62 -1.82 -3.40 -1.23
N ILE A 63 -2.68 -2.90 -0.33
CA ILE A 63 -3.04 -3.63 0.89
C ILE A 63 -3.70 -4.93 0.51
N LEU A 64 -4.69 -4.91 -0.39
CA LEU A 64 -5.44 -6.09 -0.82
C LEU A 64 -4.54 -7.13 -1.51
N ASP A 65 -3.58 -6.69 -2.32
CA ASP A 65 -2.63 -7.56 -3.02
C ASP A 65 -1.62 -8.26 -2.08
N GLU A 66 -1.35 -7.68 -0.90
CA GLU A 66 -0.34 -8.18 0.06
C GLU A 66 -0.97 -8.92 1.26
N LEU A 67 -2.29 -9.12 1.27
CA LEU A 67 -2.98 -9.98 2.23
C LEU A 67 -2.77 -11.46 1.89
N ASP A 68 -2.84 -12.30 2.92
CA ASP A 68 -2.81 -13.75 2.77
C ASP A 68 -4.16 -14.30 2.28
N ASP A 69 -4.16 -15.52 1.75
CA ASP A 69 -5.36 -16.19 1.19
C ASP A 69 -6.54 -16.26 2.17
N ASP A 70 -6.27 -16.20 3.49
CA ASP A 70 -7.30 -16.16 4.53
C ASP A 70 -8.24 -14.95 4.41
N TYR A 71 -7.83 -13.88 3.73
CA TYR A 71 -8.63 -12.67 3.53
C TYR A 71 -9.26 -12.59 2.12
N GLU A 72 -9.19 -13.63 1.29
CA GLU A 72 -9.76 -13.62 -0.07
C GLU A 72 -11.25 -13.23 -0.09
N GLU A 73 -12.03 -13.70 0.90
CA GLU A 73 -13.45 -13.34 1.02
C GLU A 73 -13.64 -11.82 1.21
N LEU A 74 -12.79 -11.22 2.03
CA LEU A 74 -12.81 -9.78 2.26
C LEU A 74 -12.38 -9.02 1.00
N VAL A 75 -11.31 -9.47 0.34
CA VAL A 75 -10.83 -8.88 -0.92
C VAL A 75 -11.93 -8.90 -1.97
N CYS A 76 -12.61 -10.03 -2.16
CA CYS A 76 -13.74 -10.15 -3.09
C CYS A 76 -14.87 -9.18 -2.73
N THR A 77 -15.19 -9.03 -1.44
CA THR A 77 -16.23 -8.11 -0.96
C THR A 77 -15.87 -6.65 -1.26
N VAL A 78 -14.60 -6.29 -1.12
CA VAL A 78 -14.11 -4.93 -1.42
C VAL A 78 -14.12 -4.68 -2.94
N GLN A 79 -13.64 -5.63 -3.75
CA GLN A 79 -13.61 -5.55 -5.20
C GLN A 79 -15.01 -5.54 -5.85
N ALA A 80 -16.02 -6.12 -5.19
CA ALA A 80 -17.39 -6.12 -5.68
C ALA A 80 -18.12 -4.78 -5.49
N ARG A 81 -17.51 -3.79 -4.82
CA ARG A 81 -18.11 -2.46 -4.64
C ARG A 81 -18.06 -1.67 -5.95
N ASP A 82 -19.12 -0.92 -6.22
CA ASP A 82 -19.17 0.04 -7.33
C ASP A 82 -18.38 1.34 -7.05
N ASN A 83 -17.99 1.58 -5.79
CA ASN A 83 -17.24 2.76 -5.36
C ASN A 83 -15.88 2.39 -4.74
N PRO A 84 -14.85 3.24 -4.92
CA PRO A 84 -13.56 3.05 -4.25
C PRO A 84 -13.74 2.96 -2.74
N ILE A 85 -13.03 2.03 -2.12
CA ILE A 85 -12.95 1.93 -0.67
C ILE A 85 -11.93 2.94 -0.16
N THR A 86 -12.22 3.62 0.96
CA THR A 86 -11.21 4.47 1.61
C THR A 86 -10.31 3.63 2.52
N PHE A 87 -9.09 4.11 2.78
CA PHE A 87 -8.18 3.45 3.72
C PHE A 87 -8.82 3.21 5.10
N ASP A 88 -9.56 4.18 5.63
CA ASP A 88 -10.23 4.06 6.93
C ASP A 88 -11.32 2.96 6.92
N GLU A 89 -12.14 2.90 5.86
CA GLU A 89 -13.15 1.84 5.71
C GLU A 89 -12.51 0.46 5.56
N LEU A 90 -11.42 0.36 4.79
CA LEU A 90 -10.68 -0.88 4.62
C LEU A 90 -10.06 -1.33 5.95
N HIS A 91 -9.50 -0.40 6.71
CA HIS A 91 -8.92 -0.65 8.03
C HIS A 91 -9.96 -1.24 9.00
N GLU A 92 -11.15 -0.65 9.09
CA GLU A 92 -12.25 -1.18 9.92
C GLU A 92 -12.69 -2.57 9.49
N LYS A 93 -12.84 -2.79 8.18
CA LYS A 93 -13.23 -4.10 7.63
C LYS A 93 -12.19 -5.18 7.92
N LEU A 94 -10.90 -4.87 7.75
CA LEU A 94 -9.80 -5.78 8.05
C LEU A 94 -9.75 -6.12 9.53
N MET A 95 -9.90 -5.14 10.42
CA MET A 95 -9.98 -5.37 11.87
C MET A 95 -11.15 -6.26 12.25
N SER A 96 -12.33 -6.01 11.69
CA SER A 96 -13.52 -6.80 11.98
C SER A 96 -13.41 -8.24 11.47
N PHE A 97 -12.80 -8.44 10.29
CA PHE A 97 -12.60 -9.76 9.71
C PHE A 97 -11.56 -10.55 10.50
N ASP A 98 -10.42 -9.94 10.84
CA ASP A 98 -9.37 -10.56 11.64
C ASP A 98 -9.86 -11.01 13.03
N ALA A 99 -10.72 -10.22 13.67
CA ALA A 99 -11.34 -10.59 14.94
C ALA A 99 -12.35 -11.76 14.83
N SER A 100 -12.75 -12.14 13.61
CA SER A 100 -13.69 -13.22 13.34
C SER A 100 -13.04 -14.53 12.86
N LEU A 101 -11.74 -14.50 12.56
CA LEU A 101 -10.91 -15.67 12.23
C LEU A 101 -10.53 -16.44 13.51
#